data_AF-A0A7R9DPS8-F1
#
_entry.id   AF-A0A7R9DPS8-F1
#
_cell.length_a   1.000
_cell.length_b   1.000
_cell.length_c   1.000
_cell.angle_alpha   90.00
_cell.angle_beta   90.00
_cell.angle_gamma   90.00
#
_symmetry.space_group_name_H-M   'P 1'
#
loop_
_entity.id
_entity.type
_entity.pdbx_description
1 polymer ?
#
loop_
_entity_poly.entity_id
_entity_poly.type
_entity_poly.pdbx_seq_one_letter_code
_entity_poly.pdbx_strand_id
1 'polypeptide(L)'
;MAARRKMAAVLTKTFVVGCRNKSSAVSASVISELEAGQLTEWDKARPYSELPGPRPLPLLGNSWRFIPYIGKYKHQTSSSSGEQLEADECPPSRVVTGDYRIQEVDKVCRRLHAQYGRVVKLSSLLGRPDMVFLFDPDDIERVFRSEELMPHRPSMPSLNYYKHVLRRDFFGDNPGLIAVHGESWCKFRTKVQQPMLQPRTAKLYVRQVEQTAKHFVQR
;
A
#
# COMPACT_ATOMS: atom_id res chain seq x y z
N MET A 1 43.95 -9.34 -7.90
CA MET A 1 44.09 -7.91 -8.27
C MET A 1 43.78 -7.64 -9.75
N ALA A 2 42.65 -8.10 -10.29
CA ALA A 2 42.22 -7.76 -11.67
C ALA A 2 40.71 -7.97 -11.92
N ALA A 3 39.91 -7.92 -10.86
CA ALA A 3 38.45 -7.99 -10.92
C ALA A 3 37.88 -6.74 -10.23
N ARG A 4 36.77 -6.19 -10.73
CA ARG A 4 35.99 -5.07 -10.15
C ARG A 4 36.40 -3.62 -10.50
N ARG A 5 36.79 -3.34 -11.75
CA ARG A 5 36.91 -1.93 -12.24
C ARG A 5 36.04 -1.57 -13.45
N LYS A 6 35.12 -2.43 -13.91
CA LYS A 6 34.34 -2.19 -15.14
C LYS A 6 32.81 -2.08 -14.98
N MET A 7 32.25 -2.07 -13.77
CA MET A 7 30.80 -1.85 -13.56
C MET A 7 30.48 -0.60 -12.72
N ALA A 8 31.32 0.44 -12.79
CA ALA A 8 31.05 1.73 -12.13
C ALA A 8 30.95 2.91 -13.12
N ALA A 9 31.00 2.66 -14.43
CA ALA A 9 31.12 3.72 -15.44
C ALA A 9 29.95 3.80 -16.45
N VAL A 10 28.77 3.25 -16.14
CA VAL A 10 27.58 3.35 -17.01
C VAL A 10 26.36 3.75 -16.20
N LEU A 11 26.37 4.96 -15.62
CA LEU A 11 25.15 5.63 -15.14
C LEU A 11 25.32 7.14 -14.96
N THR A 12 26.14 7.78 -15.79
CA THR A 12 26.11 9.24 -15.99
C THR A 12 25.47 9.55 -17.34
N LYS A 13 24.15 9.37 -17.41
CA LYS A 13 23.34 9.97 -18.47
C LYS A 13 22.30 10.89 -17.82
N THR A 14 22.76 12.12 -17.61
CA THR A 14 22.03 13.38 -17.68
C THR A 14 20.51 13.29 -17.77
N PHE A 15 19.83 13.50 -16.63
CA PHE A 15 18.47 14.06 -16.61
C PHE A 15 18.56 15.41 -15.89
N VAL A 16 18.65 16.47 -16.69
CA VAL A 16 18.56 17.86 -16.20
C VAL A 16 17.09 18.19 -16.08
N VAL A 17 16.57 18.25 -14.85
CA VAL A 17 15.36 19.00 -14.53
C VAL A 17 15.76 20.01 -13.45
N GLY A 18 15.71 21.29 -13.83
CA GLY A 18 16.22 22.39 -13.04
C GLY A 18 15.47 22.58 -11.72
N CYS A 19 16.23 22.68 -10.64
CA CYS A 19 15.87 23.46 -9.47
C CYS A 19 17.09 24.23 -8.96
N ARG A 20 16.88 25.48 -8.60
CA ARG A 20 17.87 26.53 -8.33
C ARG A 20 18.87 26.17 -7.22
N ASN A 21 20.14 26.44 -7.52
CA ASN A 21 21.34 26.52 -6.69
C ASN A 21 21.17 26.76 -5.18
N LYS A 22 21.76 25.87 -4.37
CA LYS A 22 22.86 26.18 -3.43
C LYS A 22 23.82 24.98 -3.37
N SER A 23 24.91 24.99 -4.13
CA SER A 23 25.97 23.97 -4.02
C SER A 23 26.84 24.26 -2.80
N SER A 24 26.71 23.46 -1.75
CA SER A 24 27.82 23.25 -0.81
C SER A 24 28.71 22.16 -1.39
N ALA A 25 29.96 22.50 -1.69
CA ALA A 25 30.96 21.52 -2.08
C ALA A 25 31.32 20.67 -0.86
N VAL A 26 30.85 19.43 -0.82
CA VAL A 26 31.25 18.43 0.18
C VAL A 26 32.62 17.88 -0.25
N SER A 27 33.60 17.90 0.65
CA SER A 27 34.97 17.48 0.34
C SER A 27 35.04 15.98 0.04
N ALA A 28 35.97 15.59 -0.84
CA ALA A 28 36.20 14.19 -1.21
C ALA A 28 36.56 13.29 0.00
N SER A 29 37.11 13.87 1.07
CA SER A 29 37.37 13.16 2.33
C SER A 29 36.09 12.76 3.07
N VAL A 30 35.06 13.62 3.05
CA VAL A 30 33.74 13.35 3.66
C VAL A 30 32.98 12.29 2.86
N ILE A 31 33.16 12.28 1.53
CA ILE A 31 32.62 11.23 0.64
C ILE A 31 33.28 9.88 0.95
N SER A 32 34.60 9.86 1.18
CA SER A 32 35.33 8.62 1.51
C SER A 32 35.00 8.09 2.91
N GLU A 33 34.67 8.94 3.88
CA GLU A 33 34.23 8.53 5.23
C GLU A 33 32.77 8.01 5.24
N LEU A 34 31.91 8.56 4.37
CA LEU A 34 30.54 8.04 4.14
C LEU A 34 30.54 6.65 3.48
N GLU A 35 31.48 6.39 2.57
CA GLU A 35 31.61 5.07 1.91
C GLU A 35 32.24 4.00 2.81
N ALA A 36 33.06 4.37 3.80
CA ALA A 36 33.77 3.43 4.67
C ALA A 36 33.00 3.03 5.95
N GLY A 37 32.06 3.86 6.41
CA GLY A 37 31.29 3.63 7.65
C GLY A 37 29.97 2.88 7.48
N GLN A 38 29.54 2.62 6.26
CA GLN A 38 28.23 2.04 5.97
C GLN A 38 28.41 0.75 5.17
N LEU A 39 28.78 -0.34 5.85
CA LEU A 39 28.25 -1.65 5.45
C LEU A 39 26.74 -1.43 5.36
N THR A 40 26.25 -1.38 4.12
CA THR A 40 24.92 -0.83 3.87
C THR A 40 23.92 -1.71 4.60
N GLU A 41 22.88 -1.12 5.18
CA GLU A 41 21.79 -1.87 5.81
C GLU A 41 21.32 -3.05 4.92
N TRP A 42 21.43 -2.86 3.60
CA TRP A 42 21.18 -3.82 2.54
C TRP A 42 22.08 -5.06 2.55
N ASP A 43 23.34 -4.96 2.97
CA ASP A 43 24.26 -6.11 3.07
C ASP A 43 23.87 -7.08 4.19
N LYS A 44 23.08 -6.59 5.16
CA LYS A 44 22.53 -7.38 6.27
C LYS A 44 21.06 -7.74 6.06
N ALA A 45 20.45 -7.30 4.96
CA ALA A 45 19.04 -7.55 4.70
C ALA A 45 18.81 -9.04 4.40
N ARG A 46 17.81 -9.63 5.07
CA ARG A 46 17.36 -10.99 4.76
C ARG A 46 16.68 -11.03 3.39
N PRO A 47 16.79 -12.14 2.64
CA PRO A 47 16.17 -12.26 1.33
C PRO A 47 14.64 -12.23 1.41
N TYR A 48 13.99 -11.77 0.34
CA TYR A 48 12.53 -11.67 0.24
C TYR A 48 11.79 -13.00 0.47
N SER A 49 12.42 -14.12 0.16
CA SER A 49 11.89 -15.48 0.40
C SER A 49 11.65 -15.76 1.88
N GLU A 50 12.43 -15.16 2.79
CA GLU A 50 12.36 -15.35 4.24
C GLU A 50 11.32 -14.48 4.95
N LEU A 51 10.60 -13.60 4.23
CA LEU A 51 9.50 -12.86 4.82
C LEU A 51 8.46 -13.83 5.41
N PRO A 52 8.09 -13.68 6.69
CA PRO A 52 7.19 -14.61 7.34
C PRO A 52 5.78 -14.48 6.75
N GLY A 53 5.05 -15.58 6.73
CA GLY A 53 3.70 -15.61 6.18
C GLY A 53 3.19 -17.02 5.91
N PRO A 54 1.91 -17.13 5.52
CA PRO A 54 1.31 -18.42 5.27
C PRO A 54 1.95 -19.11 4.07
N ARG A 55 2.32 -20.39 4.26
CA ARG A 55 2.89 -21.20 3.20
C ARG A 55 1.80 -21.58 2.18
N PRO A 56 2.08 -21.41 0.87
CA PRO A 56 1.14 -21.79 -0.18
C PRO A 56 0.99 -23.32 -0.29
N LEU A 57 -0.20 -23.79 -0.63
CA LEU A 57 -0.43 -25.19 -1.03
C LEU A 57 -0.01 -25.41 -2.49
N PRO A 58 0.36 -26.66 -2.86
CA PRO A 58 0.57 -27.02 -4.27
C PRO A 58 -0.66 -26.64 -5.11
N LEU A 59 -0.42 -26.11 -6.32
CA LEU A 59 -1.42 -25.71 -7.34
C LEU A 59 -2.32 -24.52 -6.99
N LEU A 60 -2.85 -24.44 -5.77
CA LEU A 60 -3.81 -23.41 -5.34
C LEU A 60 -3.16 -22.21 -4.62
N GLY A 61 -1.89 -22.32 -4.24
CA GLY A 61 -1.18 -21.22 -3.59
C GLY A 61 -1.76 -20.89 -2.21
N ASN A 62 -1.91 -19.61 -1.88
CA ASN A 62 -2.67 -19.18 -0.69
C ASN A 62 -4.14 -18.85 -0.98
N SER A 63 -4.58 -18.93 -2.25
CA SER A 63 -5.96 -18.60 -2.64
C SER A 63 -7.01 -19.51 -1.99
N TRP A 64 -6.67 -20.77 -1.67
CA TRP A 64 -7.58 -21.69 -0.99
C TRP A 64 -8.08 -21.16 0.36
N ARG A 65 -7.31 -20.29 1.04
CA ARG A 65 -7.71 -19.70 2.33
C ARG A 65 -8.90 -18.74 2.22
N PHE A 66 -9.20 -18.29 1.01
CA PHE A 66 -10.27 -17.34 0.70
C PHE A 66 -11.44 -18.00 -0.05
N ILE A 67 -11.39 -19.31 -0.29
CA ILE A 67 -12.49 -20.04 -0.92
C ILE A 67 -13.58 -20.26 0.14
N PRO A 68 -14.79 -19.70 -0.05
CA PRO A 68 -15.90 -19.95 0.88
C PRO A 68 -16.17 -21.46 0.95
N TYR A 69 -16.66 -21.95 2.09
CA TYR A 69 -17.00 -23.36 2.41
C TYR A 69 -15.90 -24.27 2.96
N ILE A 70 -14.61 -23.91 2.91
CA ILE A 70 -13.51 -24.71 3.51
C ILE A 70 -13.20 -24.29 4.96
N GLY A 71 -13.99 -23.36 5.49
CA GLY A 71 -13.79 -22.70 6.76
C GLY A 71 -14.87 -23.00 7.81
N LYS A 72 -14.47 -23.21 9.07
CA LYS A 72 -15.37 -23.59 10.18
C LYS A 72 -16.02 -22.37 10.84
N TYR A 73 -16.66 -21.50 10.07
CA TYR A 73 -17.60 -20.53 10.63
C TYR A 73 -19.03 -20.85 10.19
N LYS A 74 -19.74 -21.53 11.09
CA LYS A 74 -21.21 -21.60 11.10
C LYS A 74 -21.77 -20.20 10.86
N HIS A 75 -22.76 -20.11 9.99
CA HIS A 75 -23.67 -18.97 9.92
C HIS A 75 -24.23 -18.71 11.32
N GLN A 76 -23.71 -17.71 12.03
CA GLN A 76 -24.49 -17.07 13.08
C GLN A 76 -25.22 -15.91 12.41
N THR A 77 -26.44 -16.21 11.98
CA THR A 77 -27.42 -15.20 11.65
C THR A 77 -27.59 -14.29 12.86
N SER A 78 -27.40 -13.00 12.63
CA SER A 78 -27.69 -11.91 13.55
C SER A 78 -29.08 -12.08 14.17
N SER A 79 -29.11 -12.48 15.43
CA SER A 79 -30.27 -12.28 16.30
C SER A 79 -29.75 -11.55 17.54
N SER A 80 -29.99 -10.25 17.52
CA SER A 80 -30.30 -9.35 18.63
C SER A 80 -29.64 -9.54 20.00
N SER A 81 -29.23 -8.38 20.54
CA SER A 81 -29.15 -7.98 21.95
C SER A 81 -27.97 -8.47 22.79
N GLY A 82 -27.28 -7.50 23.42
CA GLY A 82 -26.47 -7.72 24.61
C GLY A 82 -24.97 -7.60 24.39
N GLU A 83 -24.45 -6.40 24.61
CA GLU A 83 -23.21 -6.12 25.32
C GLU A 83 -22.43 -7.33 25.85
N GLN A 84 -21.25 -7.57 25.27
CA GLN A 84 -20.06 -8.06 25.96
C GLN A 84 -18.84 -7.89 25.05
N LEU A 85 -18.01 -6.89 25.39
CA LEU A 85 -16.60 -6.81 25.00
C LEU A 85 -15.84 -7.93 25.74
N GLU A 86 -16.09 -9.18 25.38
CA GLU A 86 -15.12 -10.22 25.69
C GLU A 86 -13.97 -10.07 24.70
N ALA A 87 -12.79 -9.83 25.23
CA ALA A 87 -11.55 -9.97 24.49
C ALA A 87 -11.58 -11.33 23.80
N ASP A 88 -11.66 -11.32 22.47
CA ASP A 88 -11.46 -12.48 21.62
C ASP A 88 -10.00 -12.91 21.83
N GLU A 89 -9.75 -13.63 22.93
CA GLU A 89 -8.47 -14.25 23.23
C GLU A 89 -8.12 -15.08 22.01
N CYS A 90 -7.13 -14.60 21.26
CA CYS A 90 -6.63 -15.31 20.11
C CYS A 90 -6.17 -16.69 20.60
N PRO A 91 -6.84 -17.80 20.22
CA PRO A 91 -6.52 -19.09 20.79
C PRO A 91 -5.07 -19.45 20.48
N PRO A 92 -4.36 -20.11 21.40
CA PRO A 92 -2.93 -20.35 21.26
C PRO A 92 -2.65 -21.22 20.03
N SER A 93 -1.78 -20.69 19.16
CA SER A 93 -0.90 -21.35 18.18
C SER A 93 -1.45 -22.43 17.23
N ARG A 94 -2.75 -22.74 17.23
CA ARG A 94 -3.32 -23.69 16.28
C ARG A 94 -3.58 -22.98 14.96
N VAL A 95 -2.87 -23.41 13.91
CA VAL A 95 -3.04 -22.91 12.53
C VAL A 95 -4.54 -22.86 12.20
N VAL A 96 -5.12 -21.65 12.17
CA VAL A 96 -6.50 -21.44 11.72
C VAL A 96 -6.50 -21.58 10.20
N THR A 97 -6.62 -22.81 9.77
CA THR A 97 -6.69 -23.27 8.38
C THR A 97 -8.08 -22.92 7.84
N GLY A 98 -8.17 -22.00 6.87
CA GLY A 98 -9.32 -21.93 5.95
C GLY A 98 -10.38 -20.83 6.16
N ASP A 99 -10.17 -19.84 7.02
CA ASP A 99 -11.25 -18.89 7.39
C ASP A 99 -10.93 -17.41 7.14
N TYR A 100 -10.56 -17.05 5.91
CA TYR A 100 -10.52 -15.65 5.50
C TYR A 100 -11.75 -15.28 4.67
N ARG A 101 -12.74 -14.68 5.34
CA ARG A 101 -13.82 -13.98 4.62
C ARG A 101 -13.24 -12.68 4.05
N ILE A 102 -13.34 -12.52 2.74
CA ILE A 102 -12.90 -11.30 2.04
C ILE A 102 -13.59 -10.04 2.61
N GLN A 103 -14.81 -10.19 3.15
CA GLN A 103 -15.58 -9.11 3.76
C GLN A 103 -15.01 -8.64 5.12
N GLU A 104 -14.19 -9.45 5.78
CA GLU A 104 -13.69 -9.22 7.14
C GLU A 104 -12.17 -8.97 7.16
N VAL A 105 -11.70 -8.07 6.29
CA VAL A 105 -10.27 -7.77 6.10
C VAL A 105 -9.59 -7.37 7.42
N ASP A 106 -10.29 -6.67 8.30
CA ASP A 106 -9.79 -6.29 9.63
C ASP A 106 -9.42 -7.52 10.47
N LYS A 107 -10.27 -8.55 10.50
CA LYS A 107 -10.02 -9.81 11.21
C LYS A 107 -8.87 -10.59 10.58
N VAL A 108 -8.80 -10.61 9.24
CA VAL A 108 -7.69 -11.22 8.51
C VAL A 108 -6.37 -10.57 8.91
N CYS A 109 -6.30 -9.24 8.89
CA CYS A 109 -5.12 -8.47 9.26
C CYS A 109 -4.69 -8.72 10.72
N ARG A 110 -5.64 -8.70 11.68
CA ARG A 110 -5.34 -9.00 13.09
C ARG A 110 -4.75 -10.40 13.27
N ARG A 111 -5.32 -11.41 12.60
CA ARG A 111 -4.83 -12.79 12.67
C ARG A 111 -3.44 -12.94 12.05
N LEU A 112 -3.20 -12.33 10.89
CA LEU A 112 -1.89 -12.34 10.25
C LEU A 112 -0.83 -11.69 11.15
N HIS A 113 -1.15 -10.55 11.74
CA HIS A 113 -0.26 -9.87 12.67
C HIS A 113 0.04 -10.71 13.91
N ALA A 114 -0.99 -11.29 14.54
CA ALA A 114 -0.83 -12.13 15.72
C ALA A 114 0.01 -13.39 15.44
N GLN A 115 -0.14 -13.99 14.25
CA GLN A 115 0.52 -15.25 13.91
C GLN A 115 1.95 -15.08 13.37
N TYR A 116 2.21 -14.05 12.56
CA TYR A 116 3.47 -13.90 11.82
C TYR A 116 4.26 -12.65 12.23
N GLY A 117 3.68 -11.76 13.04
CA GLY A 117 4.33 -10.56 13.56
C GLY A 117 4.21 -9.34 12.64
N ARG A 118 5.15 -8.41 12.80
CA ARG A 118 5.11 -7.02 12.31
C ARG A 118 5.09 -6.84 10.80
N VAL A 119 5.63 -7.79 10.04
CA VAL A 119 5.63 -7.80 8.57
C VAL A 119 5.19 -9.17 8.11
N VAL A 120 4.27 -9.25 7.14
CA VAL A 120 3.72 -10.54 6.68
C VAL A 120 3.59 -10.57 5.17
N LYS A 121 4.18 -11.59 4.54
CA LYS A 121 4.04 -11.83 3.09
C LYS A 121 2.94 -12.85 2.82
N LEU A 122 1.96 -12.45 2.02
CA LEU A 122 0.94 -13.32 1.46
C LEU A 122 1.23 -13.53 -0.03
N SER A 123 1.88 -14.65 -0.35
CA SER A 123 2.31 -14.98 -1.70
C SER A 123 1.38 -15.96 -2.42
N SER A 124 1.57 -16.10 -3.73
CA SER A 124 0.90 -17.15 -4.54
C SER A 124 -0.63 -17.03 -4.51
N LEU A 125 -1.13 -15.82 -4.72
CA LEU A 125 -2.56 -15.58 -4.91
C LEU A 125 -2.86 -15.65 -6.41
N LEU A 126 -3.82 -16.51 -6.80
CA LEU A 126 -4.24 -16.67 -8.19
C LEU A 126 -4.62 -15.31 -8.81
N GLY A 127 -3.94 -14.96 -9.89
CA GLY A 127 -4.18 -13.72 -10.64
C GLY A 127 -3.78 -12.43 -9.90
N ARG A 128 -3.02 -12.51 -8.80
CA ARG A 128 -2.57 -11.33 -8.03
C ARG A 128 -1.08 -11.42 -7.67
N PRO A 129 -0.37 -10.28 -7.65
CA PRO A 129 0.99 -10.26 -7.15
C PRO A 129 1.04 -10.57 -5.65
N ASP A 130 2.23 -10.95 -5.17
CA ASP A 130 2.49 -11.13 -3.75
C ASP A 130 2.18 -9.83 -2.98
N MET A 131 1.53 -9.95 -1.83
CA MET A 131 1.21 -8.81 -0.97
C MET A 131 2.04 -8.86 0.30
N VAL A 132 2.63 -7.72 0.68
CA VAL A 132 3.35 -7.56 1.94
C VAL A 132 2.54 -6.62 2.83
N PHE A 133 2.13 -7.12 3.99
CA PHE A 133 1.43 -6.36 5.02
C PHE A 133 2.44 -5.84 6.02
N LEU A 134 2.39 -4.53 6.28
CA LEU A 134 3.19 -3.86 7.31
C LEU A 134 2.26 -3.47 8.46
N PHE A 135 2.63 -3.85 9.67
CA PHE A 135 1.91 -3.53 10.90
C PHE A 135 2.68 -2.59 11.82
N ASP A 136 3.97 -2.41 11.57
CA ASP A 136 4.84 -1.52 12.32
C ASP A 136 4.81 -0.09 11.73
N PRO A 137 4.58 0.95 12.55
CA PRO A 137 4.47 2.32 12.06
C PRO A 137 5.79 2.88 11.50
N ASP A 138 6.96 2.43 12.00
CA ASP A 138 8.25 2.91 11.53
C ASP A 138 8.56 2.34 10.14
N ASP A 139 8.17 1.09 9.88
CA ASP A 139 8.23 0.48 8.54
C ASP A 139 7.32 1.22 7.55
N ILE A 140 6.09 1.52 7.98
CA ILE A 140 5.12 2.26 7.17
C ILE A 140 5.65 3.66 6.84
N GLU A 141 6.19 4.37 7.82
CA GLU A 141 6.80 5.68 7.63
C GLU A 141 7.96 5.63 6.62
N ARG A 142 8.87 4.65 6.76
CA ARG A 142 10.00 4.47 5.83
C ARG A 142 9.50 4.28 4.41
N VAL A 143 8.50 3.43 4.19
CA VAL A 143 7.90 3.22 2.87
C VAL A 143 7.34 4.52 2.32
N PHE A 144 6.53 5.26 3.09
CA PHE A 144 5.95 6.52 2.62
C PHE A 144 6.98 7.63 2.37
N ARG A 145 8.07 7.68 3.15
CA ARG A 145 9.18 8.61 2.90
C ARG A 145 9.99 8.26 1.66
N SER A 146 10.07 6.98 1.31
CA SER A 146 10.73 6.49 0.11
C SER A 146 9.84 6.48 -1.14
N GLU A 147 8.56 6.85 -1.02
CA GLU A 147 7.60 6.78 -2.11
C GLU A 147 7.90 7.82 -3.20
N GLU A 148 7.81 7.40 -4.47
CA GLU A 148 8.01 8.27 -5.61
C GLU A 148 6.85 9.28 -5.80
N LEU A 149 7.08 10.32 -6.60
CA LEU A 149 6.07 11.35 -6.92
C LEU A 149 4.78 10.78 -7.55
N MET A 150 4.88 9.61 -8.18
CA MET A 150 3.82 9.00 -8.99
C MET A 150 3.54 7.57 -8.53
N PRO A 151 2.93 7.40 -7.34
CA PRO A 151 2.75 6.09 -6.75
C PRO A 151 1.85 5.19 -7.60
N HIS A 152 2.30 3.94 -7.76
CA HIS A 152 1.45 2.90 -8.32
C HIS A 152 0.60 2.29 -7.19
N ARG A 153 -0.71 2.16 -7.46
CA ARG A 153 -1.65 1.49 -6.55
C ARG A 153 -2.22 0.30 -7.29
N PRO A 154 -2.50 -0.84 -6.63
CA PRO A 154 -3.10 -1.99 -7.28
C PRO A 154 -4.30 -1.55 -8.11
N SER A 155 -4.24 -1.79 -9.42
CA SER A 155 -5.24 -1.29 -10.34
C SER A 155 -6.58 -2.02 -10.12
N MET A 156 -7.66 -1.38 -10.54
CA MET A 156 -8.99 -2.00 -10.62
C MET A 156 -9.24 -2.30 -12.10
N PRO A 157 -8.97 -3.53 -12.60
CA PRO A 157 -8.98 -3.81 -14.04
C PRO A 157 -10.32 -3.50 -14.69
N SER A 158 -11.44 -3.86 -14.03
CA SER A 158 -12.79 -3.59 -14.53
C SER A 158 -13.08 -2.10 -14.68
N LEU A 159 -12.65 -1.28 -13.71
CA LEU A 159 -12.86 0.17 -13.76
C LEU A 159 -11.95 0.82 -14.80
N ASN A 160 -10.71 0.33 -14.93
CA ASN A 160 -9.80 0.78 -15.97
C ASN A 160 -10.38 0.49 -17.37
N TYR A 161 -10.86 -0.73 -17.62
CA TYR A 161 -11.50 -1.11 -18.88
C TYR A 161 -12.75 -0.26 -19.17
N TYR A 162 -13.61 -0.05 -18.17
CA TYR A 162 -14.79 0.79 -18.31
C TYR A 162 -14.45 2.22 -18.77
N LYS A 163 -13.44 2.85 -18.16
CA LYS A 163 -13.05 4.23 -18.46
C LYS A 163 -12.38 4.39 -19.83
N HIS A 164 -11.52 3.45 -20.21
CA HIS A 164 -10.68 3.59 -21.41
C HIS A 164 -11.27 2.93 -22.66
N VAL A 165 -12.19 1.96 -22.49
CA VAL A 165 -12.81 1.23 -23.61
C VAL A 165 -14.30 1.53 -23.70
N LEU A 166 -15.08 1.24 -22.65
CA LEU A 166 -16.55 1.31 -22.74
C LEU A 166 -17.10 2.74 -22.72
N ARG A 167 -16.44 3.67 -22.02
CA ARG A 167 -16.86 5.07 -21.85
C ARG A 167 -15.79 6.07 -22.26
N ARG A 168 -14.98 5.70 -23.27
CA ARG A 168 -13.92 6.56 -23.79
C ARG A 168 -14.47 7.90 -24.34
N ASP A 169 -15.68 7.87 -24.88
CA ASP A 169 -16.44 9.03 -25.35
C ASP A 169 -16.66 10.09 -24.25
N PHE A 170 -16.90 9.65 -23.02
CA PHE A 170 -17.15 10.52 -21.87
C PHE A 170 -15.86 10.96 -21.17
N PHE A 171 -14.93 10.03 -20.94
CA PHE A 171 -13.70 10.31 -20.18
C PHE A 171 -12.59 10.95 -21.03
N GLY A 172 -12.58 10.71 -22.34
CA GLY A 172 -11.57 11.22 -23.26
C GLY A 172 -10.14 10.93 -22.77
N ASP A 173 -9.29 11.96 -22.83
CA ASP A 173 -7.90 11.89 -22.41
C ASP A 173 -7.69 12.02 -20.89
N ASN A 174 -8.77 12.24 -20.12
CA ASN A 174 -8.70 12.50 -18.68
C ASN A 174 -9.64 11.58 -17.87
N PRO A 175 -9.24 10.32 -17.64
CA PRO A 175 -10.02 9.31 -16.91
C PRO A 175 -10.17 9.58 -15.39
N GLY A 176 -9.65 10.72 -14.90
CA GLY A 176 -9.75 11.16 -13.50
C GLY A 176 -8.68 10.56 -12.59
N LEU A 177 -9.02 10.38 -11.30
CA LEU A 177 -8.04 10.00 -10.26
C LEU A 177 -7.96 8.49 -10.00
N ILE A 178 -9.10 7.79 -10.01
CA ILE A 178 -9.19 6.37 -9.61
C ILE A 178 -8.87 5.46 -10.80
N ALA A 179 -8.03 4.44 -10.59
CA ALA A 179 -7.60 3.47 -11.61
C ALA A 179 -6.80 4.09 -12.78
N VAL A 180 -6.14 5.22 -12.52
CA VAL A 180 -5.26 5.95 -13.43
C VAL A 180 -3.91 6.12 -12.74
N HIS A 181 -2.82 5.95 -13.47
CA HIS A 181 -1.46 6.09 -12.97
C HIS A 181 -0.65 6.96 -13.92
N GLY A 182 0.58 7.29 -13.53
CA GLY A 182 1.46 8.01 -14.43
C GLY A 182 1.16 9.52 -14.48
N GLU A 183 1.60 10.14 -15.57
CA GLU A 183 1.58 11.58 -15.72
C GLU A 183 0.15 12.14 -15.78
N SER A 184 -0.78 11.40 -16.37
CA SER A 184 -2.21 11.78 -16.44
C SER A 184 -2.81 11.92 -15.04
N TRP A 185 -2.53 10.97 -14.15
CA TRP A 185 -2.91 11.06 -12.74
C TRP A 185 -2.28 12.27 -12.05
N CYS A 186 -0.97 12.52 -12.26
CA CYS A 186 -0.26 13.63 -11.64
C CYS A 186 -0.82 14.99 -12.09
N LYS A 187 -1.06 15.16 -13.40
CA LYS A 187 -1.68 16.36 -14.00
C LYS A 187 -3.09 16.59 -13.43
N PHE A 188 -3.90 15.54 -13.36
CA PHE A 188 -5.25 15.65 -12.80
C PHE A 188 -5.23 16.00 -11.31
N ARG A 189 -4.43 15.29 -10.51
CA ARG A 189 -4.31 15.50 -9.06
C ARG A 189 -3.84 16.90 -8.73
N THR A 190 -2.84 17.42 -9.44
CA THR A 190 -2.31 18.78 -9.23
C THR A 190 -3.40 19.84 -9.40
N LYS A 191 -4.28 19.68 -10.41
CA LYS A 191 -5.40 20.59 -10.66
C LYS A 191 -6.50 20.49 -9.62
N VAL A 192 -6.89 19.27 -9.24
CA VAL A 192 -7.99 19.02 -8.28
C VAL A 192 -7.59 19.29 -6.83
N GLN A 193 -6.32 19.12 -6.49
CA GLN A 193 -5.82 19.37 -5.13
C GLN A 193 -6.04 20.83 -4.69
N GLN A 194 -5.88 21.80 -5.59
CA GLN A 194 -6.02 23.23 -5.26
C GLN A 194 -7.42 23.61 -4.77
N PRO A 195 -8.51 23.28 -5.49
CA PRO A 195 -9.86 23.59 -5.02
C PRO A 195 -10.34 22.73 -3.84
N MET A 196 -9.81 21.51 -3.66
CA MET A 196 -10.35 20.58 -2.66
C MET A 196 -9.58 20.57 -1.33
N LEU A 197 -8.25 20.62 -1.36
CA LEU A 197 -7.41 20.31 -0.19
C LEU A 197 -6.78 21.55 0.46
N GLN A 198 -6.83 22.72 -0.18
CA GLN A 198 -6.36 23.94 0.44
C GLN A 198 -7.28 24.33 1.61
N PRO A 199 -6.75 24.57 2.83
CA PRO A 199 -7.58 24.93 3.99
C PRO A 199 -8.47 26.15 3.77
N ARG A 200 -8.00 27.13 2.97
CA ARG A 200 -8.78 28.33 2.62
C ARG A 200 -10.00 28.00 1.79
N THR A 201 -9.86 27.10 0.81
CA THR A 201 -10.97 26.67 -0.04
C THR A 201 -11.91 25.73 0.70
N ALA A 202 -11.38 24.79 1.48
CA ALA A 202 -12.18 23.88 2.30
C ALA A 202 -13.11 24.62 3.28
N LYS A 203 -12.66 25.74 3.86
CA LYS A 203 -13.46 26.60 4.75
C LYS A 203 -14.73 27.15 4.09
N LEU A 204 -14.74 27.34 2.77
CA LEU A 204 -15.89 27.88 2.04
C LEU A 204 -17.10 26.93 2.07
N TYR A 205 -16.86 25.63 2.28
CA TYR A 205 -17.89 24.59 2.30
C TYR A 205 -18.43 24.29 3.71
N VAL A 206 -17.79 24.81 4.76
CA VAL A 206 -18.11 24.47 6.16
C VAL A 206 -19.56 24.82 6.49
N ARG A 207 -20.03 26.01 6.08
CA ARG A 207 -21.40 26.46 6.39
C ARG A 207 -22.46 25.55 5.76
N GLN A 208 -22.28 25.14 4.51
CA GLN A 208 -23.25 24.30 3.81
C GLN A 208 -23.29 22.88 4.40
N VAL A 209 -22.12 22.33 4.75
CA VAL A 209 -22.04 21.03 5.43
C VAL A 209 -22.71 21.11 6.81
N GLU A 210 -22.45 22.18 7.57
CA GLU A 210 -23.07 22.40 8.88
C GLU A 210 -24.60 22.54 8.79
N GLN A 211 -25.11 23.33 7.84
CA GLN A 211 -26.55 23.47 7.62
C GLN A 211 -27.20 22.13 7.29
N THR A 212 -26.59 21.35 6.40
CA THR A 212 -27.08 20.02 6.02
C THR A 212 -27.10 19.09 7.25
N ALA A 213 -26.06 19.12 8.07
CA ALA A 213 -25.99 18.35 9.31
C ALA A 213 -27.08 18.77 10.32
N LYS A 214 -27.32 20.07 10.50
CA LYS A 214 -28.41 20.58 11.35
C LYS A 214 -29.78 20.13 10.87
N HIS A 215 -30.05 20.24 9.56
CA HIS A 215 -31.29 19.75 8.96
C HIS A 215 -31.48 18.24 9.10
N PHE A 216 -30.38 17.47 9.08
CA PHE A 216 -30.43 16.03 9.30
C PHE A 216 -30.80 15.67 10.74
N VAL A 217 -30.24 16.38 11.74
CA VAL A 217 -30.54 16.16 13.16
C VAL A 217 -31.96 16.59 13.55
N GLN A 218 -32.51 17.60 12.87
CA GLN A 218 -33.86 18.12 13.15
C GLN A 218 -34.99 17.31 12.50
N ARG A 219 -34.67 16.29 11.69
CA ARG A 219 -35.64 15.35 11.12
C ARG A 219 -35.84 14.15 12.04
#